data_AF-A0A8C0H7U2-F1
#
_entry.id   AF-A0A8C0H7U2-F1
#
_cell.length_a   1.000
_cell.length_b   1.000
_cell.length_c   1.000
_cell.angle_alpha   90.00
_cell.angle_beta   90.00
_cell.angle_gamma   90.00
#
_symmetry.space_group_name_H-M   'P 1'
#
loop_
_entity.id
_entity.type
_entity.pdbx_description
1 polymer ?
#
loop_
_entity_poly.entity_id
_entity_poly.type
_entity_poly.pdbx_seq_one_letter_code
_entity_poly.pdbx_strand_id
1 'polypeptide(L)'
;REGGDLEKEVVKFRKKLKESLPGSDWDPLGTTKGLPPEQADVVIVGGGVMGWSVAYWLKALEPRRDALRVVVIEKDPTYSRASTVLSAGGIRQQFSVPENIQMSLYSAFFLRTINHLGVVNEPPVDIQFNPSGYLFLASEDGAAKLENNVRIQRYSGGKRVVLP
;
A
#
# COMPACT_ATOMS: atom_id res chain seq x y z
N ARG A 1 5.64 -28.46 -42.74
CA ARG A 1 6.89 -29.16 -42.39
C ARG A 1 7.77 -28.36 -41.40
N GLU A 2 7.28 -27.26 -40.80
CA GLU A 2 8.09 -26.32 -39.98
C GLU A 2 7.95 -26.49 -38.46
N GLY A 3 6.95 -27.23 -37.96
CA GLY A 3 6.71 -27.36 -36.51
C GLY A 3 7.78 -28.12 -35.72
N GLY A 4 8.55 -29.00 -36.38
CA GLY A 4 9.56 -29.83 -35.71
C GLY A 4 10.89 -29.14 -35.41
N ASP A 5 11.12 -27.94 -35.95
CA ASP A 5 12.36 -27.18 -35.70
C ASP A 5 12.22 -26.26 -34.49
N LEU A 6 11.05 -25.63 -34.35
CA LEU A 6 10.66 -24.82 -33.18
C LEU A 6 10.64 -25.65 -31.88
N GLU A 7 10.13 -26.88 -31.93
CA GLU A 7 10.15 -27.78 -30.76
C GLU A 7 11.58 -28.09 -30.29
N LYS A 8 12.51 -28.27 -31.23
CA LYS A 8 13.91 -28.55 -30.91
C LYS A 8 14.60 -27.33 -30.28
N GLU A 9 14.29 -26.14 -30.77
CA GLU A 9 14.80 -24.90 -30.17
C GLU A 9 14.28 -24.69 -28.75
N VAL A 10 12.99 -24.93 -28.51
CA VAL A 10 12.38 -24.83 -27.17
C VAL A 10 13.00 -25.83 -26.19
N VAL A 11 13.25 -27.07 -26.60
CA VAL A 11 13.91 -28.07 -25.76
C VAL A 11 15.35 -27.65 -25.43
N LYS A 12 16.10 -27.11 -26.41
CA LYS A 12 17.47 -26.65 -26.22
C LYS A 12 17.54 -25.46 -25.25
N PHE A 13 16.59 -24.53 -25.36
CA PHE A 13 16.45 -23.39 -24.46
C PHE A 13 16.15 -23.83 -23.02
N ARG A 14 15.18 -24.74 -22.83
CA ARG A 14 14.86 -25.33 -21.51
C ARG A 14 16.05 -26.00 -20.84
N LYS A 15 16.86 -26.74 -21.61
CA LYS A 15 18.07 -27.39 -21.09
C LYS A 15 19.10 -26.37 -20.59
N LYS A 16 19.36 -25.33 -21.39
CA LYS A 16 20.30 -24.26 -21.05
C LYS A 16 19.88 -23.49 -19.79
N LEU A 17 18.58 -23.25 -19.63
CA LEU A 17 18.02 -22.59 -18.44
C LEU A 17 18.20 -23.43 -17.17
N LYS A 18 17.90 -24.73 -17.21
CA LYS A 18 18.10 -25.64 -16.07
C LYS A 18 19.57 -25.74 -15.64
N GLU A 19 20.49 -25.70 -16.59
CA GLU A 19 21.93 -25.68 -16.32
C GLU A 19 22.37 -24.36 -15.66
N SER A 20 21.77 -23.23 -16.03
CA SER A 20 22.09 -21.92 -15.45
C SER A 20 21.49 -21.65 -14.06
N LEU A 21 20.44 -22.39 -13.67
CA LEU A 21 19.73 -22.24 -12.39
C LEU A 21 19.48 -23.61 -11.73
N PRO A 22 20.54 -24.29 -11.23
CA PRO A 22 20.41 -25.62 -10.66
C PRO A 22 19.52 -25.59 -9.41
N GLY A 23 18.44 -26.38 -9.43
CA GLY A 23 17.45 -26.49 -8.33
C GLY A 23 16.24 -25.55 -8.45
N SER A 24 16.11 -24.80 -9.55
CA SER A 24 14.94 -23.96 -9.81
C SER A 24 13.84 -24.74 -10.56
N ASP A 25 12.60 -24.68 -10.07
CA ASP A 25 11.39 -25.17 -10.76
C ASP A 25 10.84 -24.16 -11.77
N TRP A 26 11.62 -23.12 -12.13
CA TRP A 26 11.24 -22.06 -13.05
C TRP A 26 11.09 -22.58 -14.50
N ASP A 27 9.89 -22.49 -15.08
CA ASP A 27 9.59 -22.80 -16.49
C ASP A 27 8.96 -21.57 -17.16
N PRO A 28 9.63 -20.94 -18.15
CA PRO A 28 9.14 -19.73 -18.83
C PRO A 28 7.91 -19.95 -19.73
N LEU A 29 7.39 -21.17 -19.76
CA LEU A 29 6.26 -21.59 -20.59
C LEU A 29 5.12 -22.19 -19.74
N GLY A 30 5.24 -22.16 -18.41
CA GLY A 30 4.27 -22.71 -17.48
C GLY A 30 4.10 -21.82 -16.27
N THR A 31 2.88 -21.74 -15.72
CA THR A 31 2.65 -21.12 -14.42
C THR A 31 3.31 -21.96 -13.33
N THR A 32 4.50 -21.56 -12.93
CA THR A 32 5.22 -22.15 -11.81
C THR A 32 4.57 -21.76 -10.49
N LYS A 33 4.05 -22.75 -9.76
CA LYS A 33 3.53 -22.54 -8.40
C LYS A 33 4.63 -21.97 -7.51
N GLY A 34 4.39 -20.81 -6.92
CA GLY A 34 5.29 -20.17 -5.95
C GLY A 34 6.27 -19.15 -6.54
N LEU A 35 6.29 -18.95 -7.86
CA LEU A 35 7.06 -17.87 -8.48
C LEU A 35 6.13 -16.71 -8.86
N PRO A 36 6.63 -15.45 -8.80
CA PRO A 36 5.85 -14.30 -9.25
C PRO A 36 5.48 -14.45 -10.74
N PRO A 37 4.37 -13.84 -11.19
CA PRO A 37 3.97 -13.93 -12.59
C PRO A 37 5.08 -13.37 -13.49
N GLU A 38 5.28 -14.01 -14.66
CA GLU A 38 6.30 -13.59 -15.63
C GLU A 38 6.08 -12.16 -16.16
N GLN A 39 4.83 -11.70 -16.13
CA GLN A 39 4.43 -10.39 -16.62
C GLN A 39 3.45 -9.72 -15.66
N ALA A 40 3.65 -8.44 -15.45
CA ALA A 40 2.75 -7.56 -14.73
C ALA A 40 2.71 -6.21 -15.44
N ASP A 41 1.58 -5.52 -15.33
CA ASP A 41 1.43 -4.17 -15.90
C ASP A 41 2.00 -3.13 -14.92
N VAL A 42 1.91 -3.41 -13.61
CA VAL A 42 2.51 -2.60 -12.54
C VAL A 42 3.19 -3.50 -11.52
N VAL A 43 4.45 -3.17 -11.20
CA VAL A 43 5.22 -3.80 -10.12
C VAL A 43 5.47 -2.77 -9.01
N ILE A 44 5.05 -3.09 -7.79
CA ILE A 44 5.20 -2.28 -6.59
C ILE A 44 6.26 -2.94 -5.71
N VAL A 45 7.34 -2.23 -5.43
CA VAL A 45 8.42 -2.71 -4.57
C VAL A 45 8.25 -2.14 -3.16
N GLY A 46 8.02 -3.03 -2.19
CA GLY A 46 7.69 -2.75 -0.80
C GLY A 46 6.21 -2.98 -0.50
N GLY A 47 5.90 -3.97 0.34
CA GLY A 47 4.54 -4.31 0.79
C GLY A 47 4.12 -3.62 2.09
N GLY A 48 4.72 -2.48 2.43
CA GLY A 48 4.23 -1.68 3.55
C GLY A 48 2.85 -1.07 3.28
N VAL A 49 2.31 -0.30 4.24
CA VAL A 49 1.00 0.37 4.10
C VAL A 49 0.86 1.18 2.80
N MET A 50 1.94 1.83 2.37
CA MET A 50 1.95 2.62 1.13
C MET A 50 1.88 1.73 -0.11
N GLY A 51 2.63 0.63 -0.15
CA GLY A 51 2.62 -0.29 -1.30
C GLY A 51 1.25 -0.95 -1.48
N TRP A 52 0.66 -1.44 -0.39
CA TRP A 52 -0.69 -1.97 -0.41
C TRP A 52 -1.75 -0.91 -0.73
N SER A 53 -1.59 0.32 -0.24
CA SER A 53 -2.51 1.42 -0.57
C SER A 53 -2.49 1.74 -2.06
N VAL A 54 -1.30 1.79 -2.68
CA VAL A 54 -1.17 1.99 -4.13
C VAL A 54 -1.82 0.85 -4.89
N ALA A 55 -1.55 -0.41 -4.51
CA ALA A 55 -2.15 -1.58 -5.15
C ALA A 55 -3.69 -1.55 -5.05
N TYR A 56 -4.22 -1.23 -3.86
CA TYR A 56 -5.64 -1.08 -3.63
C TYR A 56 -6.26 -0.02 -4.54
N TRP A 57 -5.69 1.19 -4.59
CA TRP A 57 -6.25 2.28 -5.38
C TRP A 57 -6.16 2.03 -6.89
N LEU A 58 -5.08 1.42 -7.38
CA LEU A 58 -4.97 0.99 -8.77
C LEU A 58 -6.09 0.01 -9.15
N LYS A 59 -6.41 -0.94 -8.27
CA LYS A 59 -7.49 -1.91 -8.51
C LYS A 59 -8.87 -1.31 -8.32
N ALA A 60 -9.07 -0.43 -7.34
CA ALA A 60 -10.34 0.23 -7.07
C ALA A 60 -10.75 1.23 -8.17
N LEU A 61 -9.79 1.87 -8.83
CA LEU A 61 -10.02 2.83 -9.90
C LEU A 61 -10.13 2.17 -11.29
N GLU A 62 -9.76 0.90 -11.44
CA GLU A 62 -9.91 0.14 -12.69
C GLU A 62 -11.29 -0.57 -12.71
N PRO A 63 -12.25 -0.10 -13.54
CA PRO A 63 -13.60 -0.66 -13.55
C PRO A 63 -13.67 -2.05 -14.19
N ARG A 64 -12.71 -2.41 -15.04
CA ARG A 64 -12.71 -3.70 -15.73
C ARG A 64 -11.96 -4.73 -14.90
N ARG A 65 -12.66 -5.81 -14.55
CA ARG A 65 -12.03 -6.96 -13.90
C ARG A 65 -10.89 -7.47 -14.77
N ASP A 66 -9.77 -7.78 -14.13
CA ASP A 66 -8.56 -8.36 -14.74
C ASP A 66 -7.84 -7.53 -15.82
N ALA A 67 -8.24 -6.27 -16.04
CA ALA A 67 -7.56 -5.39 -17.01
C ALA A 67 -6.20 -4.87 -16.56
N LEU A 68 -5.91 -4.93 -15.25
CA LEU A 68 -4.65 -4.46 -14.66
C LEU A 68 -4.07 -5.53 -13.73
N ARG A 69 -2.91 -6.07 -14.10
CA ARG A 69 -2.12 -7.01 -13.31
C ARG A 69 -1.12 -6.24 -12.46
N VAL A 70 -1.39 -6.19 -11.16
CA VAL A 70 -0.56 -5.52 -10.17
C VAL A 70 0.16 -6.57 -9.33
N VAL A 71 1.48 -6.45 -9.20
CA VAL A 71 2.29 -7.31 -8.32
C VAL A 71 2.92 -6.45 -7.25
N VAL A 72 2.76 -6.84 -5.99
CA VAL A 72 3.45 -6.25 -4.84
C VAL A 72 4.55 -7.20 -4.39
N ILE A 73 5.78 -6.69 -4.30
CA ILE A 73 6.95 -7.45 -3.88
C ILE A 73 7.40 -6.93 -2.53
N GLU A 74 7.33 -7.77 -1.51
CA GLU A 74 7.89 -7.48 -0.19
C GLU A 74 9.04 -8.45 0.11
N LYS A 75 10.14 -7.91 0.64
CA LYS A 75 11.32 -8.68 0.99
C LYS A 75 11.06 -9.56 2.23
N ASP A 76 10.33 -9.03 3.21
CA ASP A 76 9.95 -9.74 4.42
C ASP A 76 8.45 -10.09 4.41
N PRO A 77 8.07 -11.32 4.00
CA PRO A 77 6.66 -11.72 3.92
C PRO A 77 5.98 -11.79 5.30
N THR A 78 6.73 -11.78 6.39
CA THR A 78 6.18 -11.74 7.75
C THR A 78 5.85 -10.31 8.21
N TYR A 79 6.31 -9.30 7.46
CA TYR A 79 6.21 -7.88 7.80
C TYR A 79 6.85 -7.49 9.14
N SER A 80 7.64 -8.39 9.75
CA SER A 80 8.28 -8.18 11.06
C SER A 80 9.18 -6.94 11.11
N ARG A 81 9.73 -6.54 9.95
CA ARG A 81 10.59 -5.36 9.81
C ARG A 81 9.89 -4.16 9.16
N ALA A 82 8.60 -4.27 8.85
CA ALA A 82 7.86 -3.19 8.21
C ALA A 82 7.65 -2.05 9.20
N SER A 83 7.96 -0.81 8.78
CA SER A 83 7.79 0.39 9.60
C SER A 83 6.35 0.57 10.10
N THR A 84 5.36 0.13 9.31
CA THR A 84 3.94 0.14 9.70
C THR A 84 3.68 -0.74 10.92
N VAL A 85 4.24 -1.95 10.97
CA VAL A 85 4.05 -2.90 12.07
C VAL A 85 4.80 -2.46 13.32
N LEU A 86 5.99 -1.87 13.14
CA LEU A 86 6.82 -1.37 14.24
C LEU A 86 6.41 0.01 14.75
N SER A 87 5.44 0.66 14.11
CA SER A 87 4.96 1.98 14.52
C SER A 87 4.16 1.89 15.82
N ALA A 88 4.35 2.85 16.72
CA ALA A 88 3.47 3.05 17.88
C ALA A 88 2.03 3.44 17.46
N GLY A 89 1.80 3.66 16.16
CA GLY A 89 0.52 4.07 15.60
C GLY A 89 0.26 5.56 15.78
N GLY A 90 -0.89 5.99 15.25
CA GLY A 90 -1.36 7.37 15.37
C GLY A 90 -1.71 8.00 14.03
N ILE A 91 -2.86 8.68 13.98
CA ILE A 91 -3.35 9.36 12.79
C ILE A 91 -3.55 10.82 13.15
N ARG A 92 -2.51 11.61 12.86
CA ARG A 92 -2.51 13.05 13.08
C ARG A 92 -3.19 13.75 11.92
N GLN A 93 -3.91 14.82 12.21
CA GLN A 93 -4.53 15.69 11.20
C GLN A 93 -4.12 17.17 11.38
N GLN A 94 -3.39 17.50 12.45
CA GLN A 94 -2.91 18.85 12.76
C GLN A 94 -1.65 19.17 11.94
N PHE A 95 -1.82 19.53 10.68
CA PHE A 95 -0.74 20.05 9.82
C PHE A 95 -0.90 21.56 9.60
N SER A 96 0.13 22.19 9.04
CA SER A 96 0.15 23.62 8.69
C SER A 96 -0.09 23.89 7.21
N VAL A 97 -0.16 22.83 6.40
CA VAL A 97 -0.27 22.89 4.94
C VAL A 97 -1.63 22.25 4.55
N PRO A 98 -2.49 22.95 3.79
CA PRO A 98 -3.85 22.49 3.47
C PRO A 98 -3.90 21.07 2.88
N GLU A 99 -2.99 20.75 1.98
CA GLU A 99 -2.90 19.46 1.28
C GLU A 99 -2.71 18.32 2.28
N ASN A 100 -1.81 18.50 3.26
CA ASN A 100 -1.58 17.51 4.31
C ASN A 100 -2.80 17.34 5.20
N ILE A 101 -3.55 18.41 5.45
CA ILE A 101 -4.76 18.37 6.28
C ILE A 101 -5.85 17.58 5.54
N GLN A 102 -6.05 17.87 4.25
CA GLN A 102 -7.04 17.19 3.42
C GLN A 102 -6.71 15.70 3.25
N MET A 103 -5.45 15.35 2.93
CA MET A 103 -5.01 13.96 2.89
C MET A 103 -5.26 13.25 4.22
N SER A 104 -4.95 13.89 5.35
CA SER A 104 -5.14 13.28 6.67
C SER A 104 -6.60 13.11 7.06
N LEU A 105 -7.46 14.07 6.68
CA LEU A 105 -8.91 13.96 6.87
C LEU A 105 -9.47 12.80 6.05
N TYR A 106 -9.01 12.67 4.81
CA TYR A 106 -9.38 11.55 3.94
C TYR A 106 -8.92 10.21 4.52
N SER A 107 -7.65 10.08 4.92
CA SER A 107 -7.12 8.86 5.54
C SER A 107 -7.89 8.50 6.81
N ALA A 108 -8.24 9.48 7.65
CA ALA A 108 -9.04 9.23 8.85
C ALA A 108 -10.46 8.78 8.50
N PHE A 109 -11.08 9.33 7.46
CA PHE A 109 -12.39 8.87 6.97
C PHE A 109 -12.31 7.45 6.41
N PHE A 110 -11.34 7.17 5.56
CA PHE A 110 -11.08 5.85 4.98
C PHE A 110 -10.92 4.78 6.07
N LEU A 111 -10.10 5.06 7.09
CA LEU A 111 -9.90 4.11 8.19
C LEU A 111 -11.14 3.96 9.09
N ARG A 112 -12.00 4.97 9.21
CA ARG A 112 -13.29 4.85 9.93
C ARG A 112 -14.30 3.99 9.18
N THR A 113 -14.16 3.85 7.87
CA THR A 113 -15.08 3.08 7.01
C THR A 113 -14.44 1.79 6.50
N ILE A 114 -13.49 1.23 7.25
CA ILE A 114 -12.55 0.15 6.87
C ILE A 114 -13.17 -1.10 6.25
N ASN A 115 -14.47 -1.33 6.42
CA ASN A 115 -15.20 -2.51 5.93
C ASN A 115 -15.02 -2.78 4.43
N HIS A 116 -14.68 -1.76 3.62
CA HIS A 116 -14.36 -1.93 2.20
C HIS A 116 -13.06 -2.70 1.94
N LEU A 117 -12.24 -2.97 2.96
CA LEU A 117 -11.06 -3.85 2.91
C LEU A 117 -11.37 -5.29 3.38
N GLY A 118 -12.63 -5.62 3.65
CA GLY A 118 -13.03 -6.96 4.07
C GLY A 118 -12.72 -8.02 3.01
N VAL A 119 -12.36 -9.22 3.47
CA VAL A 119 -12.14 -10.39 2.63
C VAL A 119 -13.31 -11.35 2.80
N VAL A 120 -13.79 -11.92 1.70
CA VAL A 120 -14.92 -12.86 1.70
C VAL A 120 -14.56 -14.09 2.54
N ASN A 121 -15.46 -14.49 3.45
CA ASN A 121 -15.29 -15.58 4.42
C ASN A 121 -14.23 -15.35 5.51
N GLU A 122 -13.71 -14.12 5.65
CA GLU A 122 -12.84 -13.74 6.77
C GLU A 122 -13.61 -12.87 7.80
N PRO A 123 -13.15 -12.82 9.06
CA PRO A 123 -13.70 -11.90 10.05
C PRO A 123 -13.66 -10.43 9.58
N PRO A 124 -14.56 -9.57 10.10
CA PRO A 124 -14.48 -8.13 9.87
C PRO A 124 -13.11 -7.57 10.25
N VAL A 125 -12.64 -6.61 9.45
CA VAL A 125 -11.37 -5.93 9.70
C VAL A 125 -11.47 -5.07 10.96
N ASP A 126 -10.71 -5.42 11.99
CA ASP A 126 -10.54 -4.59 13.19
C ASP A 126 -9.13 -4.00 13.24
N ILE A 127 -9.04 -2.70 12.99
CA ILE A 127 -7.78 -1.92 13.07
C ILE A 127 -7.59 -1.25 14.44
N GLN A 128 -8.47 -1.53 15.41
CA GLN A 128 -8.45 -0.94 16.75
C GLN A 128 -8.39 0.60 16.74
N PHE A 129 -9.09 1.22 15.79
CA PHE A 129 -9.05 2.66 15.58
C PHE A 129 -9.67 3.42 16.77
N ASN A 130 -8.87 4.26 17.43
CA ASN A 130 -9.29 5.07 18.57
C ASN A 130 -9.20 6.59 18.27
N PRO A 131 -10.33 7.31 18.12
CA PRO A 131 -10.35 8.73 17.74
C PRO A 131 -10.11 9.69 18.93
N SER A 132 -9.10 9.46 19.76
CA SER A 132 -8.78 10.29 20.95
C SER A 132 -8.31 11.72 20.64
N GLY A 133 -8.01 12.03 19.37
CA GLY A 133 -7.49 13.33 18.97
C GLY A 133 -6.04 13.58 19.43
N TYR A 134 -5.55 14.80 19.21
CA TYR A 134 -4.22 15.23 19.67
C TYR A 134 -4.32 16.59 20.35
N LEU A 135 -3.61 16.75 21.46
CA LEU A 135 -3.37 18.01 22.15
C LEU A 135 -1.96 18.50 21.81
N PHE A 136 -1.85 19.73 21.33
CA PHE A 136 -0.57 20.42 21.16
C PHE A 136 -0.51 21.57 22.14
N LEU A 137 0.59 21.65 22.87
CA LEU A 137 0.91 22.76 23.75
C LEU A 137 1.88 23.70 23.02
N ALA A 138 1.72 24.99 23.25
CA ALA A 138 2.64 26.01 22.78
C ALA A 138 3.05 26.89 23.96
N SER A 139 4.31 27.31 23.99
CA SER A 139 4.75 28.44 24.81
C SER A 139 4.13 29.74 24.29
N GLU A 140 4.26 30.83 25.04
CA GLU A 140 3.82 32.16 24.62
C GLU A 140 4.40 32.53 23.23
N ASP A 141 5.69 32.29 23.02
CA ASP A 141 6.36 32.53 21.72
C ASP A 141 5.77 31.70 20.57
N GLY A 142 5.20 30.53 20.87
CA GLY A 142 4.60 29.62 19.88
C GLY A 142 3.11 29.86 19.64
N ALA A 143 2.45 30.65 20.49
CA ALA A 143 0.99 30.79 20.51
C ALA A 143 0.44 31.32 19.17
N ALA A 144 1.02 32.42 18.65
CA ALA A 144 0.59 33.02 17.39
C ALA A 144 0.69 32.05 16.20
N LYS A 145 1.74 31.22 16.17
CA LYS A 145 1.91 30.20 15.13
C LYS A 145 0.86 29.09 15.26
N LEU A 146 0.57 28.65 16.48
CA LEU A 146 -0.46 27.64 16.74
C LEU A 146 -1.84 28.15 16.32
N GLU A 147 -2.18 29.39 16.64
CA GLU A 147 -3.44 30.03 16.24
C GLU A 147 -3.58 30.13 14.71
N ASN A 148 -2.50 30.52 14.01
CA ASN A 148 -2.51 30.56 12.55
C ASN A 148 -2.72 29.17 11.96
N ASN A 149 -2.04 28.15 12.50
CA ASN A 149 -2.23 26.77 12.08
C ASN A 149 -3.67 26.30 12.31
N VAL A 150 -4.31 26.67 13.43
CA VAL A 150 -5.72 26.34 13.69
C VAL A 150 -6.64 27.00 12.66
N ARG A 151 -6.37 28.25 12.26
CA ARG A 151 -7.14 28.91 11.19
C ARG A 151 -7.06 28.13 9.88
N ILE A 152 -5.86 27.73 9.46
CA ILE A 152 -5.65 26.93 8.24
C ILE A 152 -6.36 25.57 8.35
N GLN A 153 -6.28 24.93 9.52
CA GLN A 153 -6.95 23.65 9.77
C GLN A 153 -8.47 23.76 9.68
N ARG A 154 -9.06 24.81 10.26
CA ARG A 154 -10.51 25.05 10.16
C ARG A 154 -10.95 25.33 8.72
N TYR A 155 -10.20 26.17 8.01
CA TYR A 155 -10.46 26.44 6.60
C TYR A 155 -10.44 25.16 5.75
N SER A 156 -9.52 24.25 6.05
CA SER A 156 -9.37 22.96 5.35
C SER A 156 -10.34 21.87 5.82
N GLY A 157 -11.35 22.21 6.65
CA GLY A 157 -12.40 21.27 7.12
C GLY A 157 -12.08 20.55 8.45
N GLY A 158 -10.96 20.85 9.09
CA GLY A 158 -10.57 20.29 10.38
C GLY A 158 -11.35 20.90 11.56
N LYS A 159 -11.92 20.04 12.41
CA LYS A 159 -12.58 20.45 13.67
C LYS A 159 -11.54 20.63 14.77
N ARG A 160 -11.22 21.89 15.13
CA ARG A 160 -10.17 22.23 16.09
C ARG A 160 -10.60 23.31 17.07
N VAL A 161 -10.19 23.15 18.33
CA VAL A 161 -10.43 24.08 19.43
C VAL A 161 -9.08 24.58 19.91
N VAL A 162 -8.96 25.89 20.12
CA VAL A 162 -7.85 26.50 20.88
C VAL A 162 -8.37 26.69 22.29
N LEU A 163 -7.63 26.20 23.27
CA LEU A 163 -7.94 26.39 24.68
C LEU A 163 -6.98 27.45 25.24
N PRO A 164 -7.48 28.40 26.05
CA PRO A 164 -6.66 29.43 26.69
C PRO A 164 -5.75 28.85 27.78
#